data_AF-A0A268H8I6-F1
#
_entry.id   AF-A0A268H8I6-F1
#
_cell.length_a   1.000
_cell.length_b   1.000
_cell.length_c   1.000
_cell.angle_alpha   90.00
_cell.angle_beta   90.00
_cell.angle_gamma   90.00
#
_symmetry.space_group_name_H-M   'P 1'
#
loop_
_entity.id
_entity.type
_entity.pdbx_description
1 polymer ?
#
loop_
_entity_poly.entity_id
_entity_poly.type
_entity_poly.pdbx_seq_one_letter_code
_entity_poly.pdbx_strand_id
1 'polypeptide(L)'
;MEHEHKSDKKEDVIRVGEYGIFFKRPYQILYMLNDFLIGLIFLIGSFLFLYESLKTAGCLLFAAGSLLLLIRPTIRLVHDIHYKRYRNKQ
;
A
#
# COMPACT_ATOMS: atom_id res chain seq x y z
N MET A 1 35.54 9.29 39.66
CA MET A 1 36.17 9.08 38.34
C MET A 1 35.07 8.60 37.43
N GLU A 2 34.59 9.54 36.63
CA GLU A 2 33.61 9.36 35.56
C GLU A 2 34.12 8.38 34.51
N HIS A 3 33.26 7.47 34.07
CA HIS A 3 33.32 6.96 32.71
C HIS A 3 31.90 6.98 32.14
N GLU A 4 31.64 8.04 31.40
CA GLU A 4 30.58 8.13 30.40
C GLU A 4 30.85 7.23 29.18
N HIS A 5 29.79 7.08 28.38
CA HIS A 5 29.68 6.51 27.03
C HIS A 5 29.50 4.99 26.97
N LYS A 6 28.48 4.44 26.29
CA LYS A 6 27.99 4.84 24.97
C LYS A 6 26.60 4.22 24.68
N SER A 7 25.73 5.04 24.10
CA SER A 7 24.53 4.68 23.35
C SER A 7 24.75 3.49 22.41
N ASP A 8 23.87 2.47 22.43
CA ASP A 8 23.38 1.86 21.20
C ASP A 8 22.07 1.09 21.44
N LYS A 9 21.07 1.44 20.62
CA LYS A 9 19.83 0.70 20.32
C LYS A 9 18.91 0.37 21.50
N LYS A 10 18.07 1.36 21.82
CA LYS A 10 16.65 1.03 22.02
C LYS A 10 16.17 0.41 20.72
N GLU A 11 16.13 -0.91 20.70
CA GLU A 11 15.34 -1.68 19.77
C GLU A 11 13.92 -1.17 19.90
N ASP A 12 13.54 -0.26 19.00
CA ASP A 12 12.17 0.22 18.88
C ASP A 12 11.39 -0.93 18.23
N VAL A 13 11.21 -2.01 18.99
CA VAL A 13 10.20 -3.04 18.76
C VAL A 13 8.86 -2.35 18.97
N ILE A 14 8.47 -1.53 17.98
CA ILE A 14 7.11 -1.07 17.83
C ILE A 14 6.30 -2.31 17.49
N ARG A 15 5.88 -3.02 18.54
CA ARG A 15 4.72 -3.89 18.51
C ARG A 15 3.55 -3.00 18.13
N VAL A 16 3.26 -2.90 16.83
CA VAL A 16 1.97 -2.41 16.32
C VAL A 16 0.92 -3.47 16.61
N GLY A 17 0.71 -3.69 17.90
CA GLY A 17 -0.42 -4.41 18.45
C GLY A 17 -1.34 -3.35 19.01
N GLU A 18 -2.21 -2.79 18.16
CA GLU A 18 -3.51 -2.29 18.59
C GLU A 18 -4.38 -2.07 17.35
N TYR A 19 -5.47 -2.83 17.29
CA TYR A 19 -6.60 -2.65 16.38
C TYR A 19 -7.36 -1.36 16.71
N GLY A 20 -6.63 -0.25 16.81
CA GLY A 20 -7.21 1.09 16.90
C GLY A 20 -7.47 1.57 15.49
N ILE A 21 -8.71 1.45 15.02
CA ILE A 21 -9.19 2.17 13.83
C ILE A 21 -9.21 3.67 14.18
N PHE A 22 -8.04 4.28 14.30
CA PHE A 22 -7.89 5.69 14.60
C PHE A 22 -8.04 6.44 13.26
N PHE A 23 -9.29 6.79 12.94
CA PHE A 23 -9.77 7.55 11.78
C PHE A 23 -9.14 8.97 11.65
N LYS A 24 -7.83 9.16 11.85
CA LYS A 24 -7.14 10.45 11.71
C LYS A 24 -6.41 10.64 10.38
N ARG A 25 -6.38 9.62 9.51
CA ARG A 25 -5.69 9.68 8.22
C ARG A 25 -6.68 9.28 7.13
N PRO A 26 -7.43 10.21 6.50
CA PRO A 26 -8.30 9.88 5.37
C PRO A 26 -7.56 9.09 4.28
N TYR A 27 -6.25 9.33 4.15
CA TYR A 27 -5.33 8.57 3.30
C TYR A 27 -5.35 7.05 3.53
N GLN A 28 -5.43 6.56 4.78
CA GLN A 28 -5.40 5.12 5.05
C GLN A 28 -6.69 4.43 4.60
N ILE A 29 -7.84 5.09 4.80
CA ILE A 29 -9.14 4.61 4.34
C ILE A 29 -9.20 4.63 2.81
N LEU A 30 -8.66 5.69 2.18
CA LEU A 30 -8.54 5.76 0.73
C LEU A 30 -7.73 4.60 0.14
N TYR A 31 -6.63 4.19 0.78
CA TYR A 31 -5.87 3.02 0.34
C TYR A 31 -6.66 1.71 0.49
N MET A 32 -7.31 1.51 1.64
CA MET A 32 -8.12 0.32 1.86
C MET A 32 -9.29 0.23 0.89
N LEU A 33 -9.93 1.37 0.61
CA LEU A 33 -10.99 1.48 -0.37
C LEU A 33 -10.48 1.21 -1.79
N ASN A 34 -9.30 1.74 -2.15
CA ASN A 34 -8.67 1.48 -3.45
C ASN A 34 -8.41 -0.04 -3.65
N ASP A 35 -7.84 -0.70 -2.64
CA ASP A 35 -7.61 -2.16 -2.67
C ASP A 35 -8.93 -2.94 -2.83
N PHE A 36 -9.98 -2.51 -2.14
CA PHE A 36 -11.31 -3.12 -2.25
C PHE A 36 -11.91 -2.90 -3.65
N LEU A 37 -11.80 -1.70 -4.21
CA LEU A 37 -12.24 -1.37 -5.57
C LEU A 37 -11.52 -2.21 -6.63
N ILE A 38 -10.21 -2.40 -6.48
CA ILE A 38 -9.41 -3.29 -7.34
C ILE A 38 -10.02 -4.70 -7.31
N GLY A 39 -10.21 -5.27 -6.13
CA GLY A 39 -10.82 -6.59 -5.97
C GLY A 39 -12.19 -6.70 -6.63
N LEU A 40 -13.04 -5.67 -6.45
CA LEU A 40 -14.37 -5.63 -7.03
C LEU A 40 -14.34 -5.55 -8.57
N ILE A 41 -13.47 -4.71 -9.13
CA ILE A 41 -13.30 -4.59 -10.59
C ILE A 41 -12.79 -5.91 -11.17
N PHE A 42 -11.81 -6.57 -10.54
CA PHE A 42 -11.31 -7.87 -10.99
C PHE A 42 -12.39 -8.96 -10.90
N LEU A 43 -13.20 -8.94 -9.85
CA LEU A 43 -14.31 -9.87 -9.69
C LEU A 43 -15.34 -9.68 -10.81
N ILE A 44 -15.79 -8.45 -11.04
CA ILE A 44 -16.76 -8.11 -12.10
C ILE A 44 -16.18 -8.43 -13.49
N GLY A 45 -14.91 -8.07 -13.73
CA GLY A 45 -14.19 -8.39 -14.96
C GLY A 45 -14.14 -9.88 -15.24
N SER A 46 -13.95 -10.70 -14.20
CA SER A 46 -13.96 -12.17 -14.30
C SER A 46 -15.31 -12.70 -14.77
N PHE A 47 -16.42 -12.17 -14.24
CA PHE A 47 -17.76 -12.54 -14.69
C PHE A 47 -18.05 -12.06 -16.11
N LEU A 48 -17.65 -10.83 -16.47
CA LEU A 48 -17.80 -10.29 -17.82
C LEU A 48 -17.04 -11.14 -18.87
N PHE A 49 -15.90 -11.72 -18.48
CA PHE A 49 -15.08 -12.55 -19.37
C PHE A 49 -15.74 -13.88 -19.76
N LEU A 50 -16.75 -14.33 -18.99
CA LEU A 50 -17.52 -15.55 -19.28
C LEU A 50 -18.46 -15.37 -20.49
N TYR A 51 -18.83 -14.14 -20.83
CA TYR A 51 -19.72 -13.83 -21.94
C TYR A 51 -18.94 -13.23 -23.11
N GLU A 52 -19.05 -13.83 -24.29
CA GLU A 52 -18.27 -13.43 -25.46
C GLU A 52 -18.56 -11.99 -25.92
N SER A 53 -19.82 -11.55 -25.81
CA SER A 53 -20.26 -10.18 -26.11
C SER A 53 -19.74 -9.13 -25.12
N LEU A 54 -19.37 -9.54 -23.90
CA LEU A 54 -18.90 -8.64 -22.83
C LEU A 54 -17.39 -8.74 -22.60
N LYS A 55 -16.69 -9.65 -23.28
CA LYS A 55 -15.23 -9.83 -23.16
C LYS A 55 -14.44 -8.55 -23.36
N THR A 56 -14.82 -7.71 -24.33
CA THR A 56 -14.15 -6.43 -24.58
C THR A 56 -14.26 -5.50 -23.36
N ALA A 57 -15.44 -5.41 -22.74
CA ALA A 57 -15.64 -4.64 -21.52
C ALA A 57 -14.86 -5.23 -20.34
N GLY A 58 -14.85 -6.56 -20.20
CA GLY A 58 -14.05 -7.27 -19.19
C GLY A 58 -12.55 -7.01 -19.34
N CYS A 59 -12.03 -6.99 -20.59
CA CYS A 59 -10.63 -6.69 -20.87
C CYS A 59 -10.27 -5.26 -20.46
N LEU A 60 -11.12 -4.27 -20.77
CA LEU A 60 -10.92 -2.89 -20.32
C LEU A 60 -10.98 -2.76 -18.79
N LEU A 61 -11.91 -3.48 -18.13
CA LEU A 61 -11.97 -3.52 -16.67
C LEU A 61 -10.69 -4.10 -16.06
N PHE A 62 -10.16 -5.18 -16.62
CA PHE A 62 -8.90 -5.76 -16.17
C PHE A 62 -7.72 -4.81 -16.39
N ALA A 63 -7.63 -4.14 -17.54
CA ALA A 63 -6.58 -3.15 -17.80
C ALA A 63 -6.66 -1.99 -16.78
N ALA A 64 -7.85 -1.47 -16.51
CA ALA A 64 -8.07 -0.42 -15.52
C ALA A 64 -7.75 -0.90 -14.09
N GLY A 65 -8.18 -2.11 -13.73
CA GLY A 65 -7.90 -2.74 -12.44
C GLY A 65 -6.41 -2.96 -12.21
N SER A 66 -5.68 -3.41 -13.23
CA SER A 66 -4.22 -3.55 -13.20
C SER A 66 -3.52 -2.22 -12.96
N LEU A 67 -3.96 -1.15 -13.63
CA LEU A 67 -3.40 0.19 -13.41
C LEU A 67 -3.66 0.69 -11.98
N LEU A 68 -4.87 0.47 -11.44
CA LEU A 68 -5.18 0.81 -10.05
C LEU A 68 -4.28 0.03 -9.07
N LEU A 69 -4.03 -1.26 -9.34
CA LEU A 69 -3.18 -2.12 -8.49
C LEU A 69 -1.75 -1.57 -8.35
N LEU A 70 -1.25 -0.87 -9.37
CA LEU A 70 0.09 -0.25 -9.33
C LEU A 70 0.19 0.96 -8.39
N ILE A 71 -0.91 1.60 -8.00
CA ILE A 71 -0.88 2.84 -7.21
C ILE A 71 -0.18 2.60 -5.85
N ARG A 72 -0.58 1.55 -5.15
CA ARG A 72 -0.07 1.20 -3.81
C ARG A 72 1.44 0.88 -3.78
N PRO A 73 1.97 -0.03 -4.64
CA PRO A 73 3.40 -0.28 -4.71
C PRO A 73 4.18 0.93 -5.23
N THR A 74 3.62 1.76 -6.12
CA THR A 74 4.29 2.97 -6.62
C THR A 74 4.51 3.98 -5.49
N ILE A 75 3.51 4.22 -4.66
CA ILE A 75 3.64 5.16 -3.54
C ILE A 75 4.62 4.64 -2.50
N ARG A 76 4.57 3.34 -2.19
CA ARG A 76 5.55 2.70 -1.30
C ARG A 76 6.97 2.83 -1.87
N LEU A 77 7.16 2.58 -3.16
CA LEU A 77 8.45 2.65 -3.83
C LEU A 77 9.02 4.08 -3.78
N VAL A 78 8.20 5.09 -4.08
CA VAL A 78 8.63 6.50 -3.99
C VAL A 78 9.00 6.87 -2.56
N HIS A 79 8.20 6.44 -1.58
CA HIS A 79 8.48 6.68 -0.17
C HIS A 79 9.80 6.01 0.27
N ASP A 80 10.01 4.74 -0.10
CA ASP A 80 11.21 3.97 0.24
C ASP A 80 12.46 4.58 -0.40
N ILE A 81 12.40 5.00 -1.66
CA ILE A 81 13.52 5.67 -2.37
C ILE A 81 13.85 7.02 -1.70
N HIS A 82 12.84 7.81 -1.36
CA HIS A 82 13.05 9.09 -0.69
C HIS A 82 13.64 8.92 0.71
N TYR A 83 13.13 7.96 1.50
CA TYR A 83 13.59 7.69 2.86
C TYR A 83 15.04 7.17 2.88
N LYS A 84 15.44 6.37 1.88
CA LYS A 84 16.81 5.87 1.75
C LYS A 84 17.83 7.00 1.54
N ARG A 85 17.41 8.16 1.01
CA ARG A 85 18.27 9.35 0.85
C ARG A 85 18.57 10.04 2.19
N TYR A 86 17.65 10.00 3.15
CA TYR A 86 17.82 10.65 4.47
C TYR A 86 18.58 9.80 5.49
N ARG A 87 18.63 8.47 5.32
CA ARG A 87 19.37 7.57 6.23
C ARG A 87 20.88 7.47 5.95
N ASN A 88 21.40 8.16 4.94
CA ASN A 88 22.85 8.20 4.66
C ASN A 88 23.55 9.43 5.27
N LYS A 89 22.92 10.12 6.24
CA LYS A 89 23.48 11.32 6.88
C LYS A 89 23.57 11.25 8.41
N GLN A 90 23.50 10.05 9.00
CA GLN A 90 23.89 9.81 10.40
C GLN A 90 24.92 8.70 10.46
#